data_AF-A0A950DHE1-F1
#
_entry.id   AF-A0A950DHE1-F1
#
_cell.length_a   1.000
_cell.length_b   1.000
_cell.length_c   1.000
_cell.angle_alpha   90.00
_cell.angle_beta   90.00
_cell.angle_gamma   90.00
#
_symmetry.space_group_name_H-M   'P 1'
#
loop_
_entity.id
_entity.type
_entity.pdbx_description
1 polymer ?
#
loop_
_entity_poly.entity_id
_entity_poly.type
_entity_poly.pdbx_seq_one_letter_code
_entity_poly.pdbx_strand_id
1 'polypeptide(L)'
;APKDWIGKYKGQFDQGWDRVREETLARQKKLGVVPADTQLTTRPEQIPAWDSLSPDQKRLYAHMMEVYAGALSHADNEIGRVVDAVRDSGQIDKTLIIYQMGDNGASAEGTLQGTTNEVATAANGVKEDLPFLLSMIDQLGGPTTYNHYPVGWAHAMDSPMQWTKQIASHFGGTRNGLVISWPGHIKDKGGLRTQFCHVIDLVPTSMKPPGSSRR
;
A
#
# COMPACT_ATOMS: atom_id res chain seq x y z
N ALA A 1 -3.53 -13.72 4.64
CA ALA A 1 -4.25 -13.11 5.76
C ALA A 1 -5.32 -14.06 6.28
N PRO A 2 -5.73 -13.97 7.57
CA PRO A 2 -6.84 -14.78 8.06
C PRO A 2 -8.14 -14.47 7.28
N LYS A 3 -8.98 -15.49 7.06
CA LYS A 3 -10.17 -15.40 6.19
C LYS A 3 -11.14 -14.29 6.62
N ASP A 4 -11.35 -14.11 7.92
CA ASP A 4 -12.27 -13.09 8.44
C ASP A 4 -11.79 -11.67 8.14
N TRP A 5 -10.48 -11.45 7.98
CA TRP A 5 -9.93 -10.15 7.60
C TRP A 5 -10.11 -9.87 6.11
N ILE A 6 -9.94 -10.89 5.26
CA ILE A 6 -10.18 -10.80 3.82
C ILE A 6 -11.67 -10.53 3.57
N GLY A 7 -12.55 -11.25 4.28
CA GLY A 7 -14.01 -11.15 4.13
C GLY A 7 -14.58 -9.76 4.40
N LYS A 8 -13.92 -8.92 5.19
CA LYS A 8 -14.31 -7.50 5.42
C LYS A 8 -14.29 -6.67 4.15
N TYR A 9 -13.50 -7.06 3.16
CA TYR A 9 -13.27 -6.32 1.92
C TYR A 9 -14.08 -6.82 0.73
N LYS A 10 -14.90 -7.87 0.92
CA LYS A 10 -15.68 -8.48 -0.16
C LYS A 10 -16.49 -7.44 -0.95
N GLY A 11 -16.24 -7.37 -2.26
CA GLY A 11 -16.90 -6.47 -3.21
C GLY A 11 -16.44 -5.01 -3.17
N GLN A 12 -15.51 -4.64 -2.28
CA GLN A 12 -15.06 -3.24 -2.17
C GLN A 12 -14.11 -2.79 -3.29
N PHE A 13 -13.69 -3.74 -4.15
CA PHE A 13 -12.74 -3.53 -5.24
C PHE A 13 -13.32 -3.88 -6.63
N ASP A 14 -14.62 -4.16 -6.73
CA ASP A 14 -15.28 -4.55 -7.99
C ASP A 14 -15.31 -3.42 -9.03
N GLN A 15 -15.22 -2.17 -8.59
CA GLN A 15 -15.08 -0.98 -9.42
C GLN A 15 -13.72 -0.90 -10.14
N GLY A 16 -12.73 -1.67 -9.69
CA GLY A 16 -11.45 -1.82 -10.35
C GLY A 16 -10.44 -0.70 -10.12
N TRP A 17 -9.20 -0.98 -10.53
CA TRP A 17 -8.07 -0.09 -10.31
C TRP A 17 -8.27 1.31 -10.90
N ASP A 18 -8.90 1.45 -12.06
CA ASP A 18 -9.08 2.75 -12.71
C ASP A 18 -9.94 3.70 -11.87
N ARG A 19 -11.05 3.22 -11.32
CA ARG A 19 -11.89 4.02 -10.43
C ARG A 19 -11.25 4.24 -9.07
N VAL A 20 -10.56 3.25 -8.52
CA VAL A 20 -9.84 3.41 -7.25
C VAL A 20 -8.78 4.50 -7.33
N ARG A 21 -8.13 4.71 -8.48
CA ARG A 21 -7.20 5.84 -8.69
C ARG A 21 -7.89 7.19 -8.55
N GLU A 22 -9.02 7.36 -9.22
CA GLU A 22 -9.82 8.59 -9.18
C GLU A 22 -10.34 8.88 -7.77
N GLU A 23 -10.91 7.87 -7.11
CA GLU A 23 -11.40 7.96 -5.74
C GLU A 23 -10.27 8.31 -4.76
N THR A 24 -9.09 7.72 -4.95
CA THR A 24 -7.93 7.98 -4.11
C THR A 24 -7.44 9.41 -4.26
N LEU A 25 -7.29 9.91 -5.49
CA LEU A 25 -6.90 11.31 -5.70
C LEU A 25 -7.96 12.28 -5.15
N ALA A 26 -9.26 11.99 -5.34
CA ALA A 26 -10.33 12.81 -4.79
C ALA A 26 -10.26 12.89 -3.26
N ARG A 27 -10.03 11.75 -2.57
CA ARG A 27 -9.82 11.71 -1.12
C ARG A 27 -8.55 12.44 -0.70
N GLN A 28 -7.44 12.26 -1.42
CA GLN A 28 -6.17 12.93 -1.15
C GLN A 28 -6.32 14.45 -1.23
N LYS A 29 -7.02 14.97 -2.24
CA LYS A 29 -7.35 16.40 -2.38
C LYS A 29 -8.22 16.90 -1.22
N LYS A 30 -9.27 16.14 -0.85
CA LYS A 30 -10.15 16.49 0.28
C LYS A 30 -9.39 16.55 1.62
N LEU A 31 -8.39 15.67 1.80
CA LEU A 31 -7.53 15.64 2.98
C LEU A 31 -6.39 16.68 2.93
N GLY A 32 -6.17 17.32 1.78
CA GLY A 32 -5.08 18.29 1.59
C GLY A 32 -3.68 17.68 1.50
N VAL A 33 -3.55 16.35 1.36
CA VAL A 33 -2.24 15.68 1.26
C VAL A 33 -1.57 15.87 -0.09
N VAL A 34 -2.34 16.32 -1.09
CA VAL A 34 -1.85 16.78 -2.40
C VAL A 34 -2.53 18.12 -2.76
N PRO A 35 -1.89 18.97 -3.59
CA PRO A 35 -2.52 20.18 -4.12
C PRO A 35 -3.86 19.91 -4.81
N ALA A 36 -4.80 20.87 -4.73
CA ALA A 36 -6.16 20.70 -5.30
C ALA A 36 -6.18 20.54 -6.83
N ASP A 37 -5.17 21.08 -7.51
CA ASP A 37 -4.97 21.01 -8.96
C ASP A 37 -4.18 19.77 -9.42
N THR A 38 -3.72 18.92 -8.49
CA THR A 38 -3.02 17.66 -8.79
C THR A 38 -3.83 16.83 -9.79
N GLN A 39 -3.15 16.29 -10.80
CA GLN A 39 -3.76 15.43 -11.82
C GLN A 39 -3.29 13.99 -11.64
N LEU A 40 -4.14 13.04 -12.02
CA LEU A 40 -3.69 11.65 -12.17
C LEU A 40 -2.73 11.54 -13.33
N THR A 41 -1.73 10.69 -13.17
CA THR A 41 -0.89 10.24 -14.27
C THR A 41 -1.68 9.32 -15.20
N THR A 42 -1.33 9.33 -16.49
CA THR A 42 -1.90 8.40 -17.46
C THR A 42 -1.51 6.97 -17.12
N ARG A 43 -2.46 6.03 -17.25
CA ARG A 43 -2.16 4.60 -17.12
C ARG A 43 -1.20 4.18 -18.24
N PRO A 44 -0.11 3.45 -17.94
CA PRO A 44 0.74 2.87 -18.97
C PRO A 44 -0.07 1.97 -19.92
N GLU A 45 0.23 2.01 -21.22
CA GLU A 45 -0.49 1.24 -22.24
C GLU A 45 -0.42 -0.27 -22.02
N GLN A 46 0.63 -0.74 -21.34
CA GLN A 46 0.84 -2.15 -21.00
C GLN A 46 -0.14 -2.65 -19.92
N ILE A 47 -0.76 -1.75 -19.16
CA ILE A 47 -1.75 -2.12 -18.14
C ILE A 47 -3.15 -2.03 -18.77
N PRO A 48 -3.89 -3.15 -18.87
CA PRO A 48 -5.22 -3.13 -19.46
C PRO A 48 -6.18 -2.23 -18.67
N ALA A 49 -7.13 -1.63 -19.39
CA ALA A 49 -8.25 -0.95 -18.75
C ALA A 49 -9.07 -1.96 -17.95
N TRP A 50 -9.53 -1.61 -16.76
CA TRP A 50 -10.40 -2.50 -15.98
C TRP A 50 -11.61 -2.95 -16.78
N ASP A 51 -12.23 -2.03 -17.53
CA ASP A 51 -13.41 -2.32 -18.33
C ASP A 51 -13.15 -3.21 -19.55
N SER A 52 -11.89 -3.42 -19.94
CA SER A 52 -11.52 -4.36 -21.00
C SER A 52 -11.41 -5.81 -20.53
N LEU A 53 -11.43 -6.05 -19.23
CA LEU A 53 -11.28 -7.38 -18.64
C LEU A 53 -12.55 -8.22 -18.73
N SER A 54 -12.38 -9.54 -18.85
CA SER A 54 -13.48 -10.50 -18.74
C SER A 54 -14.07 -10.53 -17.32
N PRO A 55 -15.31 -11.02 -17.14
CA PRO A 55 -15.91 -11.18 -15.81
C PRO A 55 -15.06 -12.02 -14.86
N ASP A 56 -14.43 -13.10 -15.33
CA ASP A 56 -13.57 -13.96 -14.52
C ASP A 56 -12.28 -13.25 -14.10
N GLN A 57 -11.69 -12.45 -14.99
CA GLN A 57 -10.54 -11.61 -14.64
C GLN A 57 -10.91 -10.59 -13.56
N LYS A 58 -12.02 -9.87 -13.74
CA LYS A 58 -12.50 -8.89 -12.73
C LYS A 58 -12.71 -9.54 -11.37
N ARG A 59 -13.38 -10.71 -11.34
CA ARG A 59 -13.61 -11.49 -10.12
C ARG A 59 -12.30 -11.86 -9.43
N LEU A 60 -11.36 -12.47 -10.16
CA LEU A 60 -10.08 -12.89 -9.59
C LEU A 60 -9.26 -11.70 -9.10
N TYR A 61 -9.15 -10.66 -9.91
CA TYR A 61 -8.27 -9.53 -9.64
C TYR A 61 -8.82 -8.66 -8.50
N ALA A 62 -10.13 -8.48 -8.40
CA ALA A 62 -10.74 -7.82 -7.24
C ALA A 62 -10.47 -8.63 -5.97
N HIS A 63 -10.66 -9.96 -6.01
CA HIS A 63 -10.38 -10.81 -4.86
C HIS A 63 -8.92 -10.75 -4.40
N MET A 64 -7.95 -10.71 -5.32
CA MET A 64 -6.54 -10.52 -4.97
C MET A 64 -6.28 -9.19 -4.23
N MET A 65 -7.03 -8.14 -4.55
CA MET A 65 -6.95 -6.86 -3.82
C MET A 65 -7.65 -6.92 -2.45
N GLU A 66 -8.76 -7.67 -2.32
CA GLU A 66 -9.38 -7.96 -1.03
C GLU A 66 -8.43 -8.71 -0.10
N VAL A 67 -7.69 -9.69 -0.64
CA VAL A 67 -6.66 -10.44 0.08
C VAL A 67 -5.57 -9.50 0.60
N TYR A 68 -5.09 -8.59 -0.24
CA TYR A 68 -4.11 -7.57 0.15
C TYR A 68 -4.65 -6.64 1.23
N ALA A 69 -5.85 -6.09 1.05
CA ALA A 69 -6.48 -5.19 2.02
C ALA A 69 -6.70 -5.89 3.37
N GLY A 70 -7.13 -7.15 3.35
CA GLY A 70 -7.25 -8.00 4.54
C GLY A 70 -5.90 -8.20 5.23
N ALA A 71 -4.82 -8.45 4.48
CA ALA A 71 -3.47 -8.59 5.03
C ALA A 71 -2.98 -7.30 5.68
N LEU A 72 -3.11 -6.17 4.99
CA LEU A 72 -2.69 -4.87 5.50
C LEU A 72 -3.46 -4.46 6.75
N SER A 73 -4.77 -4.71 6.79
CA SER A 73 -5.62 -4.38 7.94
C SER A 73 -5.33 -5.25 9.15
N HIS A 74 -5.02 -6.53 8.92
CA HIS A 74 -4.57 -7.40 9.99
C HIS A 74 -3.22 -6.93 10.54
N ALA A 75 -2.28 -6.53 9.68
CA ALA A 75 -1.01 -5.97 10.11
C ALA A 75 -1.21 -4.68 10.93
N ASP A 76 -2.09 -3.77 10.48
CA ASP A 76 -2.45 -2.55 11.22
C ASP A 76 -3.03 -2.87 12.61
N ASN A 77 -3.91 -3.86 12.72
CA ASN A 77 -4.43 -4.34 14.01
C ASN A 77 -3.32 -4.80 14.95
N GLU A 78 -2.36 -5.58 14.46
CA GLU A 78 -1.25 -6.06 15.28
C GLU A 78 -0.28 -4.94 15.67
N ILE A 79 -0.07 -3.93 14.81
CA ILE A 79 0.66 -2.71 15.16
C ILE A 79 -0.09 -1.96 16.26
N GLY A 80 -1.41 -1.85 16.17
CA GLY A 80 -2.27 -1.25 17.19
C GLY A 80 -2.06 -1.88 18.56
N ARG A 81 -1.96 -3.21 18.65
CA ARG A 81 -1.69 -3.92 19.90
C ARG A 81 -0.35 -3.52 20.54
N VAL A 82 0.69 -3.29 19.73
CA VAL A 82 1.99 -2.82 20.23
C VAL A 82 1.87 -1.39 20.77
N VAL A 83 1.17 -0.51 20.04
CA VAL A 83 0.94 0.88 20.47
C VAL A 83 0.10 0.94 21.75
N ASP A 84 -0.90 0.08 21.88
CA ASP A 84 -1.74 -0.02 23.07
C ASP A 84 -0.93 -0.50 24.28
N ALA A 85 -0.06 -1.50 24.12
CA ALA A 85 0.84 -1.93 25.20
C ALA A 85 1.78 -0.80 25.68
N VAL A 86 2.29 0.02 24.76
CA VAL A 86 3.09 1.21 25.10
C VAL A 86 2.24 2.23 25.88
N ARG A 87 0.97 2.41 25.51
CA ARG A 87 0.02 3.28 26.21
C ARG A 87 -0.27 2.78 27.62
N ASP A 88 -0.56 1.50 27.78
CA ASP A 88 -0.91 0.88 29.06
C ASP A 88 0.27 0.90 30.04
N SER A 89 1.50 0.88 29.53
CA SER A 89 2.73 1.06 30.34
C SER A 89 2.97 2.50 30.82
N GLY A 90 2.11 3.46 30.43
CA GLY A 90 2.27 4.88 30.75
C GLY A 90 3.42 5.58 30.02
N GLN A 91 3.99 4.97 28.97
CA GLN A 91 5.14 5.53 28.25
C GLN A 91 4.78 6.30 26.97
N ILE A 92 3.52 6.30 26.53
CA ILE A 92 3.13 6.86 25.22
C ILE A 92 3.56 8.31 25.00
N ASP A 93 3.53 9.16 26.03
CA ASP A 93 3.95 10.56 25.90
C ASP A 93 5.46 10.72 25.68
N LYS A 94 6.25 9.71 26.08
CA LYS A 94 7.71 9.64 25.93
C LYS A 94 8.13 8.84 24.70
N THR A 95 7.22 8.14 24.04
CA THR A 95 7.52 7.32 22.87
C THR A 95 7.30 8.09 21.57
N LEU A 96 8.35 8.19 20.76
CA LEU A 96 8.26 8.62 19.36
C LEU A 96 7.87 7.41 18.51
N ILE A 97 6.72 7.49 17.85
CA ILE A 97 6.23 6.50 16.89
C ILE A 97 6.40 7.07 15.49
N ILE A 98 7.11 6.34 14.64
CA ILE A 98 7.28 6.64 13.22
C ILE A 98 6.69 5.46 12.45
N TYR A 99 5.66 5.72 11.67
CA TYR A 99 5.05 4.74 10.80
C TYR A 99 5.26 5.16 9.35
N GLN A 100 5.99 4.33 8.61
CA GLN A 100 6.17 4.49 7.16
C GLN A 100 5.37 3.38 6.46
N MET A 101 4.47 3.77 5.56
CA MET A 101 3.72 2.84 4.75
C MET A 101 4.63 2.29 3.65
N GLY A 102 5.20 1.10 3.87
CA GLY A 102 6.12 0.45 2.93
C GLY A 102 7.54 1.02 2.94
N ASP A 103 8.48 0.26 2.39
CA ASP A 103 9.90 0.65 2.22
C ASP A 103 10.18 1.19 0.81
N ASN A 104 9.25 0.99 -0.13
CA ASN A 104 9.22 1.47 -1.51
C ASN A 104 7.75 1.62 -1.94
N GLY A 105 7.49 2.07 -3.17
CA GLY A 105 6.13 2.12 -3.72
C GLY A 105 5.49 0.74 -3.88
N ALA A 106 4.24 0.69 -4.36
CA ALA A 106 3.53 -0.58 -4.49
C ALA A 106 4.24 -1.55 -5.43
N SER A 107 4.18 -2.86 -5.14
CA SER A 107 4.89 -3.84 -5.95
C SER A 107 4.12 -4.20 -7.22
N ALA A 108 4.81 -4.21 -8.36
CA ALA A 108 4.30 -4.65 -9.66
C ALA A 108 4.70 -6.10 -10.02
N GLU A 109 5.20 -6.87 -9.06
CA GLU A 109 5.83 -8.18 -9.30
C GLU A 109 4.81 -9.31 -9.58
N GLY A 110 3.51 -9.03 -9.46
CA GLY A 110 2.44 -10.00 -9.74
C GLY A 110 2.02 -10.12 -11.20
N THR A 111 2.80 -9.65 -12.17
CA THR A 111 2.46 -9.70 -13.61
C THR A 111 1.16 -8.95 -13.97
N LEU A 112 0.64 -9.13 -15.19
CA LEU A 112 -0.63 -8.52 -15.62
C LEU A 112 -1.88 -9.15 -14.98
N GLN A 113 -1.75 -10.34 -14.37
CA GLN A 113 -2.88 -11.16 -13.94
C GLN A 113 -2.83 -11.60 -12.48
N GLY A 114 -1.83 -11.17 -11.71
CA GLY A 114 -1.54 -11.73 -10.41
C GLY A 114 -0.82 -13.08 -10.53
N THR A 115 -0.44 -13.64 -9.37
CA THR A 115 0.24 -14.93 -9.29
C THR A 115 -0.23 -15.69 -8.06
N THR A 116 -0.16 -17.03 -8.06
CA THR A 116 -0.31 -17.83 -6.83
C THR A 116 1.01 -17.96 -6.07
N ASN A 117 2.13 -17.81 -6.78
CA ASN A 117 3.47 -17.79 -6.23
C ASN A 117 4.39 -16.84 -7.03
N GLU A 118 4.72 -15.69 -6.44
CA GLU A 118 5.60 -14.69 -7.06
C GLU A 118 6.99 -15.25 -7.41
N VAL A 119 7.62 -16.01 -6.50
CA VAL A 119 8.96 -16.56 -6.74
C VAL A 119 8.95 -17.60 -7.85
N ALA A 120 7.95 -18.47 -7.88
CA ALA A 120 7.84 -19.49 -8.92
C ALA A 120 7.68 -18.86 -10.32
N THR A 121 6.87 -17.82 -10.43
CA THR A 121 6.61 -17.13 -11.69
C THR A 121 7.79 -16.25 -12.11
N ALA A 122 8.29 -15.40 -11.21
CA ALA A 122 9.35 -14.43 -11.51
C ALA A 122 10.75 -15.05 -11.61
N ALA A 123 11.10 -15.97 -10.70
CA ALA A 123 12.46 -16.55 -10.65
C ALA A 123 12.59 -17.84 -11.46
N ASN A 124 11.54 -18.66 -11.52
CA ASN A 124 11.59 -19.98 -12.16
C ASN A 124 10.82 -20.06 -13.49
N GLY A 125 10.19 -18.97 -13.94
CA GLY A 125 9.49 -18.90 -15.22
C GLY A 125 8.23 -19.79 -15.30
N VAL A 126 7.67 -20.17 -14.15
CA VAL A 126 6.41 -20.93 -14.10
C VAL A 126 5.31 -20.08 -14.71
N LYS A 127 4.56 -20.66 -15.65
CA LYS A 127 3.40 -20.00 -16.26
C LYS A 127 2.14 -20.47 -15.58
N GLU A 128 1.36 -19.51 -15.12
CA GLU A 128 0.02 -19.71 -14.57
C GLU A 128 -0.97 -19.17 -15.60
N ASP A 129 -2.00 -19.93 -15.94
CA ASP A 129 -3.08 -19.44 -16.79
C ASP A 129 -4.31 -19.07 -15.95
N LEU A 130 -5.27 -18.37 -16.56
CA LEU A 130 -6.47 -17.92 -15.85
C LEU A 130 -7.28 -19.10 -15.23
N PRO A 131 -7.51 -20.23 -15.93
CA PRO A 131 -8.15 -21.40 -15.32
C PRO A 131 -7.44 -21.91 -14.07
N PHE A 132 -6.11 -22.01 -14.09
CA PHE A 132 -5.34 -22.40 -12.92
C PHE A 132 -5.50 -21.40 -11.78
N LEU A 133 -5.34 -20.10 -12.04
CA LEU A 133 -5.48 -19.05 -11.02
C LEU A 133 -6.88 -19.07 -10.38
N LEU A 134 -7.94 -19.23 -11.18
CA LEU A 134 -9.31 -19.35 -10.70
C LEU A 134 -9.52 -20.60 -9.84
N SER A 135 -8.88 -21.73 -10.19
CA SER A 135 -8.94 -22.95 -9.38
C SER A 135 -8.32 -22.77 -7.98
N MET A 136 -7.45 -21.77 -7.82
CA MET A 136 -6.74 -21.45 -6.58
C MET A 136 -7.37 -20.27 -5.82
N ILE A 137 -8.45 -19.67 -6.33
CA ILE A 137 -9.00 -18.41 -5.80
C ILE A 137 -9.28 -18.46 -4.29
N ASP A 138 -9.87 -19.55 -3.80
CA ASP A 138 -10.24 -19.72 -2.37
C ASP A 138 -9.02 -20.03 -1.46
N GLN A 139 -7.85 -20.27 -2.04
CA GLN A 139 -6.60 -20.50 -1.33
C GLN A 139 -5.74 -19.23 -1.23
N LEU A 140 -6.04 -18.18 -2.01
CA LEU A 140 -5.26 -16.96 -2.03
C LEU A 140 -5.24 -16.28 -0.66
N GLY A 141 -4.06 -15.83 -0.25
CA GLY A 141 -3.80 -15.30 1.09
C GLY A 141 -3.73 -16.37 2.18
N GLY A 142 -3.96 -17.64 1.84
CA GLY A 142 -3.78 -18.77 2.74
C GLY A 142 -2.30 -19.13 2.95
N PRO A 143 -2.02 -20.05 3.89
CA PRO A 143 -0.65 -20.48 4.20
C PRO A 143 0.03 -21.29 3.10
N THR A 144 -0.72 -21.69 2.06
CA THR A 144 -0.23 -22.53 0.94
C THR A 144 0.08 -21.72 -0.32
N THR A 145 -0.13 -20.41 -0.29
CA THR A 145 0.13 -19.51 -1.43
C THR A 145 1.15 -18.44 -1.08
N TYR A 146 1.92 -18.01 -2.08
CA TYR A 146 2.80 -16.85 -2.00
C TYR A 146 2.36 -15.84 -3.07
N ASN A 147 1.08 -15.51 -3.03
CA ASN A 147 0.39 -14.86 -4.13
C ASN A 147 0.68 -13.35 -4.19
N HIS A 148 0.57 -12.80 -5.39
CA HIS A 148 0.71 -11.36 -5.66
C HIS A 148 -0.46 -10.88 -6.52
N TYR A 149 -0.94 -9.64 -6.32
CA TYR A 149 -1.99 -9.04 -7.15
C TYR A 149 -1.47 -8.53 -8.51
N PRO A 150 -2.34 -8.33 -9.52
CA PRO A 150 -1.98 -7.77 -10.81
C PRO A 150 -1.39 -6.35 -10.74
N VAL A 151 -0.46 -6.01 -11.64
CA VAL A 151 0.19 -4.68 -11.72
C VAL A 151 -0.79 -3.50 -11.79
N GLY A 152 -2.02 -3.70 -12.29
CA GLY A 152 -3.05 -2.67 -12.27
C GLY A 152 -3.35 -2.14 -10.86
N TRP A 153 -3.33 -3.02 -9.85
CA TRP A 153 -3.50 -2.62 -8.45
C TRP A 153 -2.27 -1.92 -7.87
N ALA A 154 -1.06 -2.28 -8.28
CA ALA A 154 0.16 -1.58 -7.91
C ALA A 154 0.07 -0.10 -8.31
N HIS A 155 -0.21 0.12 -9.60
CA HIS A 155 -0.40 1.44 -10.17
C HIS A 155 -1.60 2.19 -9.56
N ALA A 156 -2.62 1.48 -9.08
CA ALA A 156 -3.72 2.09 -8.35
C ALA A 156 -3.28 2.68 -7.02
N MET A 157 -2.49 1.92 -6.27
CA MET A 157 -2.02 2.29 -4.93
C MET A 157 -0.98 3.40 -4.94
N ASP A 158 -0.21 3.54 -6.02
CA ASP A 158 0.76 4.63 -6.17
C ASP A 158 0.13 5.96 -6.64
N SER A 159 -1.21 6.04 -6.69
CA SER A 159 -1.89 7.28 -7.07
C SER A 159 -1.47 8.48 -6.21
N PRO A 160 -1.15 9.63 -6.84
CA PRO A 160 -1.37 9.97 -8.25
C PRO A 160 -0.13 9.78 -9.15
N MET A 161 0.89 9.08 -8.68
CA MET A 161 2.23 9.07 -9.26
C MET A 161 2.37 8.15 -10.47
N GLN A 162 3.49 8.29 -11.19
CA GLN A 162 3.87 7.36 -12.25
C GLN A 162 4.66 6.20 -11.65
N TRP A 163 4.42 5.02 -12.22
CA TRP A 163 5.14 3.78 -11.94
C TRP A 163 4.99 3.30 -10.49
N THR A 164 5.83 2.32 -10.14
CA THR A 164 5.69 1.43 -9.00
C THR A 164 7.08 1.10 -8.45
N LYS A 165 7.16 0.19 -7.46
CA LYS A 165 8.42 -0.45 -7.00
C LYS A 165 9.34 -0.84 -8.17
N GLN A 166 10.65 -0.80 -7.89
CA GLN A 166 11.77 -1.02 -8.81
C GLN A 166 12.06 0.14 -9.80
N ILE A 167 11.16 1.13 -9.94
CA ILE A 167 11.37 2.30 -10.80
C ILE A 167 11.80 3.51 -9.96
N ALA A 168 13.07 3.55 -9.55
CA ALA A 168 13.60 4.56 -8.63
C ALA A 168 13.58 6.00 -9.18
N SER A 169 13.45 6.17 -10.51
CA SER A 169 13.40 7.49 -11.15
C SER A 169 12.07 8.23 -10.97
N HIS A 170 11.05 7.59 -10.43
CA HIS A 170 9.71 8.18 -10.29
C HIS A 170 9.17 8.04 -8.86
N PHE A 171 8.26 8.95 -8.49
CA PHE A 171 7.70 8.96 -7.15
C PHE A 171 6.80 7.77 -6.84
N GLY A 172 6.20 7.12 -7.84
CA GLY A 172 5.47 5.87 -7.60
C GLY A 172 6.37 4.71 -7.18
N GLY A 173 7.69 4.80 -7.39
CA GLY A 173 8.65 3.82 -6.86
C GLY A 173 9.26 4.20 -5.51
N THR A 174 9.22 5.49 -5.12
CA THR A 174 10.08 6.04 -4.06
C THR A 174 9.35 6.85 -2.99
N ARG A 175 8.12 7.31 -3.23
CA ARG A 175 7.38 8.15 -2.28
C ARG A 175 6.41 7.33 -1.46
N ASN A 176 6.61 7.32 -0.15
CA ASN A 176 5.76 6.64 0.81
C ASN A 176 5.08 7.61 1.77
N GLY A 177 3.92 7.20 2.30
CA GLY A 177 3.27 7.90 3.40
C GLY A 177 4.06 7.72 4.70
N LEU A 178 4.28 8.81 5.43
CA LEU A 178 4.95 8.81 6.72
C LEU A 178 4.07 9.51 7.75
N VAL A 179 3.80 8.84 8.86
CA VAL A 179 3.11 9.40 10.02
C VAL A 179 4.06 9.40 11.21
N ILE A 180 4.16 10.53 11.90
CA ILE A 180 4.96 10.68 13.11
C ILE A 180 4.03 11.08 14.25
N SER A 181 4.09 10.36 15.36
CA SER A 181 3.34 10.63 16.59
C SER A 181 4.30 10.70 17.77
N TRP A 182 4.22 11.76 18.56
CA TRP A 182 4.93 11.90 19.82
C TRP A 182 4.13 12.80 20.77
N PRO A 183 3.09 12.27 21.44
CA PRO A 183 2.08 13.08 22.13
C PRO A 183 2.63 14.08 23.17
N GLY A 184 3.72 13.72 23.87
CA GLY A 184 4.39 14.62 24.80
C GLY A 184 5.06 15.84 24.15
N HIS A 185 5.36 15.79 22.85
CA HIS A 185 6.21 16.76 22.15
C HIS A 185 5.54 17.44 20.94
N ILE A 186 4.81 16.69 20.11
CA ILE A 186 4.07 17.22 18.96
C ILE A 186 2.69 17.69 19.41
N LYS A 187 2.41 19.00 19.27
CA LYS A 187 1.17 19.63 19.75
C LYS A 187 0.12 19.86 18.67
N ASP A 188 0.52 19.97 17.42
CA ASP A 188 -0.36 20.16 16.27
C ASP A 188 -0.83 18.81 15.70
N LYS A 189 -1.61 18.07 16.47
CA LYS A 189 -2.16 16.77 16.06
C LYS A 189 -2.93 16.89 14.75
N GLY A 190 -2.62 16.01 13.79
CA GLY A 190 -3.23 16.03 12.45
C GLY A 190 -2.61 17.06 11.50
N GLY A 191 -1.55 17.77 11.91
CA GLY A 191 -0.82 18.69 11.04
C GLY A 191 -0.14 17.95 9.88
N LEU A 192 -0.23 18.55 8.69
CA LEU A 192 0.48 18.07 7.50
C LEU A 192 1.87 18.72 7.41
N ARG A 193 2.83 17.98 6.84
CA ARG A 193 4.18 18.45 6.52
C ARG A 193 4.44 18.22 5.05
N THR A 194 4.88 19.25 4.35
CA THR A 194 5.05 19.24 2.88
C THR A 194 6.52 19.33 2.46
N GLN A 195 7.42 19.51 3.42
CA GLN A 195 8.87 19.52 3.18
C GLN A 195 9.30 18.18 2.57
N PHE A 196 10.20 18.25 1.60
CA PHE A 196 10.85 17.06 1.09
C PHE A 196 11.72 16.44 2.20
N CYS A 197 11.54 15.14 2.42
CA CYS A 197 12.29 14.36 3.38
C CYS A 197 12.72 13.03 2.76
N HIS A 198 13.82 12.46 3.26
CA HIS A 198 14.31 11.17 2.84
C HIS A 198 14.41 10.22 4.05
N VAL A 199 14.33 8.91 3.85
CA VAL A 199 14.39 7.93 4.96
C VAL A 199 15.67 8.05 5.80
N ILE A 200 16.76 8.51 5.19
CA ILE A 200 18.04 8.78 5.87
C ILE A 200 17.95 9.89 6.91
N ASP A 201 16.92 10.74 6.86
CA ASP A 201 16.69 11.79 7.85
C ASP A 201 16.14 11.27 9.18
N LEU A 202 15.62 10.03 9.23
CA LEU A 202 14.96 9.50 10.42
C LEU A 202 15.96 9.22 11.55
N VAL A 203 17.09 8.59 11.24
CA VAL A 203 18.15 8.23 12.20
C VAL A 203 18.76 9.45 12.90
N PRO A 204 19.23 10.52 12.20
CA PRO A 204 19.73 11.70 12.88
C PRO A 204 18.64 12.46 13.66
N THR A 205 17.36 12.25 13.34
CA THR A 205 16.23 12.84 14.07
C THR A 205 15.97 12.11 15.40
N SER A 206 16.08 10.78 15.44
CA SER A 206 15.86 9.99 16.66
C SER A 206 17.02 10.08 17.66
N MET A 207 18.24 10.29 17.17
CA MET A 207 19.43 10.43 18.03
C MET A 207 19.66 11.86 18.54
N LYS A 208 18.80 12.83 18.14
CA LYS A 208 19.00 14.22 18.50
C LYS A 208 18.62 14.49 19.96
N PRO A 209 19.47 15.16 20.75
CA PRO A 209 19.06 15.68 22.05
C PRO A 209 17.90 16.67 21.88
N PRO A 210 16.88 16.65 22.76
CA PRO A 210 15.82 17.64 22.77
C PRO A 210 16.40 19.06 22.76
N GLY A 211 15.96 19.93 21.83
CA GLY A 211 16.36 21.34 21.77
C GLY A 211 17.50 21.70 20.80
N SER A 212 18.06 20.75 20.06
CA SER A 212 19.10 21.06 19.05
C SER A 212 18.47 21.44 17.69
N SER A 213 18.83 22.60 17.13
CA SER A 213 18.41 23.03 15.78
C SER A 213 19.23 22.32 14.68
N ARG A 214 18.66 22.11 13.48
CA ARG A 214 19.45 21.75 12.29
C ARG A 214 20.04 23.07 11.75
N ARG A 215 21.34 23.09 11.41
CA ARG A 215 21.90 24.12 10.53
C ARG A 215 21.46 23.84 9.10
#